data_AF-D6X9Y5-F1
#
_entry.id   AF-D6X9Y5-F1
#
_cell.length_a   1.000
_cell.length_b   1.000
_cell.length_c   1.000
_cell.angle_alpha   90.00
_cell.angle_beta   90.00
_cell.angle_gamma   90.00
#
_symmetry.space_group_name_H-M   'P 1'
#
loop_
_entity.id
_entity.type
_entity.pdbx_description
1 polymer ?
#
loop_
_entity_poly.entity_id
_entity_poly.type
_entity_poly.pdbx_seq_one_letter_code
_entity_poly.pdbx_strand_id
1 'polypeptide(L)' 'MPPRDPEALARAVAELLADPRLREACGEAGRRRVLSRFGWARVAAATEAAYLGVLAARPALARVTGTTRVV' A
#
# COMPACT_ATOMS: atom_id res chain seq x y z
N MET A 1 9.03 -19.06 0.36
CA MET A 1 10.34 -19.24 1.02
C MET A 1 10.15 -19.04 2.52
N PRO A 2 10.73 -19.91 3.36
CA PRO A 2 10.74 -19.69 4.80
C PRO A 2 11.37 -18.34 5.14
N PRO A 3 10.83 -17.58 6.11
CA PRO A 3 11.49 -16.38 6.59
C PRO A 3 12.88 -16.70 7.14
N ARG A 4 13.86 -15.79 6.89
CA ARG A 4 15.23 -15.87 7.42
C ARG A 4 16.05 -17.09 6.96
N ASP A 5 15.72 -17.64 5.79
CA ASP A 5 16.50 -18.71 5.16
C ASP A 5 17.22 -18.18 3.90
N PRO A 6 18.50 -17.78 4.02
CA PRO A 6 19.26 -17.25 2.90
C PRO A 6 19.61 -18.33 1.85
N GLU A 7 19.77 -19.59 2.25
CA GLU A 7 20.09 -20.69 1.33
C GLU A 7 18.90 -21.07 0.45
N ALA A 8 17.68 -21.08 1.02
CA ALA A 8 16.47 -21.25 0.23
C ALA A 8 16.24 -20.09 -0.73
N LEU A 9 16.53 -18.84 -0.32
CA LEU A 9 16.47 -17.69 -1.21
C LEU A 9 17.46 -17.81 -2.35
N ALA A 10 18.72 -18.16 -2.07
CA ALA A 10 19.77 -18.31 -3.08
C ALA A 10 19.39 -19.36 -4.13
N ARG A 11 18.87 -20.53 -3.70
CA ARG A 11 18.38 -21.57 -4.61
C ARG A 11 17.24 -21.09 -5.49
N ALA A 12 16.23 -20.45 -4.90
CA ALA A 12 15.09 -19.93 -5.66
C ALA A 12 15.50 -18.87 -6.70
N VAL A 13 16.45 -18.00 -6.35
CA VAL A 13 17.00 -17.01 -7.29
C VAL A 13 17.80 -17.70 -8.40
N ALA A 14 18.64 -18.68 -8.07
CA ALA A 14 19.41 -19.44 -9.06
C ALA A 14 18.50 -20.18 -10.06
N GLU A 15 17.45 -20.85 -9.57
CA GLU A 15 16.44 -21.51 -10.40
C GLU A 15 15.74 -20.51 -11.34
N LEU A 16 15.33 -19.36 -10.83
CA LEU A 16 14.69 -18.31 -11.63
C LEU A 16 15.62 -17.73 -12.71
N LEU A 17 16.91 -17.58 -12.40
CA LEU A 17 17.89 -17.05 -13.36
C LEU A 17 18.27 -18.07 -14.44
N ALA A 18 18.25 -19.37 -14.10
CA ALA A 18 18.54 -20.45 -15.03
C ALA A 18 17.45 -20.65 -16.11
N ASP A 19 16.19 -20.25 -15.84
CA ASP A 19 15.08 -20.37 -16.79
C ASP A 19 14.58 -18.99 -17.27
N PRO A 20 14.91 -18.58 -18.52
CA PRO A 20 14.43 -17.33 -19.10
C PRO A 20 12.92 -17.19 -19.19
N ARG A 21 12.20 -18.28 -19.48
CA ARG A 21 10.73 -18.25 -19.62
C ARG A 21 10.06 -18.02 -18.29
N LEU A 22 10.54 -18.70 -17.25
CA LEU A 22 10.07 -18.50 -15.88
C LEU A 22 10.32 -17.06 -15.43
N ARG A 23 11.52 -16.52 -15.71
CA ARG A 23 11.88 -15.13 -15.40
C ARG A 23 10.94 -14.12 -16.04
N GLU A 24 10.65 -14.27 -17.34
CA GLU A 24 9.73 -13.40 -18.07
C GLU A 24 8.31 -13.49 -17.50
N ALA A 25 7.78 -14.71 -17.32
CA ALA A 25 6.45 -14.92 -16.78
C ALA A 25 6.27 -14.31 -15.38
N CYS A 26 7.27 -14.48 -14.49
CA CYS A 26 7.28 -13.86 -13.18
C CYS A 26 7.29 -12.32 -13.27
N GLY A 27 8.11 -11.75 -14.15
CA GLY A 27 8.19 -10.31 -14.37
C GLY A 27 6.86 -9.71 -14.86
N GLU A 28 6.24 -10.34 -15.85
CA GLU A 28 4.95 -9.88 -16.36
C GLU A 28 3.84 -9.99 -15.32
N ALA A 29 3.78 -11.10 -14.58
CA ALA A 29 2.80 -11.28 -13.51
C ALA A 29 2.96 -10.21 -12.42
N GLY A 30 4.20 -9.90 -12.04
CA GLY A 30 4.52 -8.80 -11.12
C GLY A 30 4.04 -7.46 -11.65
N ARG A 31 4.35 -7.14 -12.91
CA ARG A 31 3.93 -5.88 -13.56
C ARG A 31 2.40 -5.74 -13.60
N ARG A 32 1.68 -6.78 -14.04
CA ARG A 32 0.21 -6.78 -14.07
C ARG A 32 -0.37 -6.53 -12.67
N ARG A 33 0.20 -7.15 -11.63
CA ARG A 33 -0.24 -6.96 -10.24
C ARG A 33 -0.01 -5.54 -9.74
N VAL A 34 1.16 -4.95 -10.00
CA VAL A 34 1.48 -3.57 -9.59
C VAL A 34 0.56 -2.56 -10.26
N LEU A 35 0.43 -2.63 -11.59
CA LEU A 35 -0.40 -1.69 -12.33
C LEU A 35 -1.89 -1.82 -11.97
N SER A 36 -2.38 -3.03 -11.70
CA SER A 36 -3.80 -3.24 -11.37
C SER A 36 -4.18 -2.82 -9.95
N ARG A 37 -3.25 -2.83 -8.99
CA ARG A 37 -3.59 -2.65 -7.55
C ARG A 37 -2.83 -1.55 -6.82
N PHE A 38 -1.62 -1.22 -7.26
CA PHE A 38 -0.68 -0.40 -6.49
C PHE A 38 -0.25 0.88 -7.22
N GLY A 39 -1.00 1.30 -8.26
CA GLY A 39 -0.74 2.57 -8.95
C GLY A 39 -0.97 3.78 -8.06
N TRP A 40 -0.16 4.83 -8.23
CA TRP A 40 -0.18 6.03 -7.38
C TRP A 40 -1.56 6.69 -7.30
N ALA A 41 -2.27 6.83 -8.41
CA ALA A 41 -3.62 7.41 -8.41
C ALA A 41 -4.58 6.68 -7.45
N ARG A 42 -4.52 5.34 -7.40
CA ARG A 42 -5.34 4.53 -6.48
C ARG A 42 -4.89 4.71 -5.03
N VAL A 43 -3.58 4.71 -4.77
CA VAL A 43 -3.05 4.87 -3.41
C VAL A 43 -3.39 6.27 -2.86
N ALA A 44 -3.26 7.31 -3.68
CA ALA A 44 -3.61 8.67 -3.31
C ALA A 44 -5.11 8.80 -2.98
N ALA A 45 -5.99 8.29 -3.86
CA ALA A 45 -7.44 8.31 -3.62
C ALA A 45 -7.85 7.51 -2.37
N ALA A 46 -7.23 6.35 -2.14
CA ALA A 46 -7.49 5.55 -0.93
C ALA A 46 -7.02 6.27 0.34
N THR A 47 -5.86 6.93 0.28
CA THR A 47 -5.33 7.74 1.39
C THR A 47 -6.25 8.93 1.69
N GLU A 48 -6.67 9.66 0.66
CA GLU A 48 -7.61 10.78 0.78
C GLU A 48 -8.94 10.34 1.40
N ALA A 49 -9.52 9.25 0.90
CA ALA A 49 -10.76 8.70 1.43
C ALA A 49 -10.63 8.33 2.92
N ALA A 50 -9.48 7.79 3.35
CA ALA A 50 -9.22 7.51 4.75
C ALA A 50 -9.21 8.80 5.61
N TYR A 51 -8.56 9.86 5.12
CA TYR A 51 -8.54 11.15 5.84
C TYR A 51 -9.93 11.79 5.92
N LEU A 52 -10.67 11.80 4.81
CA LEU A 52 -12.05 12.30 4.79
C LEU A 52 -12.95 11.47 5.71
N GLY A 53 -12.78 10.15 5.77
CA GLY A 53 -13.50 9.28 6.69
C GLY A 53 -13.25 9.62 8.16
N VAL A 54 -12.01 9.90 8.54
CA VAL A 54 -11.69 10.35 9.92
C VAL A 54 -12.28 11.72 10.21
N LEU A 55 -12.20 12.67 9.27
CA LEU A 55 -12.76 14.01 9.43
C LEU A 55 -14.29 13.98 9.54
N ALA A 56 -14.97 13.12 8.79
CA ALA A 56 -16.41 12.95 8.85
C ALA A 56 -16.87 12.23 10.13
N ALA A 57 -16.09 11.28 10.64
CA ALA A 57 -16.39 10.54 11.86
C ALA A 57 -16.16 11.35 13.14
N ARG A 58 -15.37 12.43 13.10
CA ARG A 58 -15.31 13.41 14.18
C ARG A 58 -16.42 14.45 13.93
N PRO A 59 -17.52 14.48 14.71
CA PRO A 59 -18.31 15.70 14.74
C PRO A 59 -17.33 16.80 15.12
N ALA A 60 -17.32 17.86 14.31
CA ALA A 60 -16.35 18.94 14.35
C ALA A 60 -15.91 19.26 15.79
N LEU A 61 -14.70 19.78 15.94
CA LEU A 61 -14.23 20.48 17.13
C LEU A 61 -15.11 21.69 17.55
N ALA A 62 -16.37 21.76 17.09
CA ALA A 62 -17.47 22.63 17.47
C ALA A 62 -17.88 22.56 18.97
N ARG A 63 -17.05 22.01 19.86
CA ARG A 63 -17.22 22.13 21.31
C ARG A 63 -15.94 22.50 22.07
N VAL A 64 -14.95 23.12 21.42
CA VAL A 64 -13.99 23.95 22.17
C VAL A 64 -14.50 25.39 22.15
N THR A 65 -15.40 25.62 23.12
CA THR A 65 -15.67 26.89 23.81
C THR A 65 -16.17 28.09 22.99
N GLY A 66 -17.47 28.06 22.67
CA GLY A 66 -18.27 29.28 22.76
C GLY A 66 -18.49 29.64 24.23
N THR A 67 -17.54 30.34 24.86
CA THR A 67 -17.78 31.07 26.11
C THR A 67 -16.82 32.25 26.23
N THR A 68 -17.29 33.45 25.89
CA THR A 68 -17.13 34.68 26.71
C THR A 68 -17.99 35.78 26.06
N ARG A 69 -19.16 35.99 26.66
CA ARG A 69 -19.94 37.21 26.57
C ARG A 69 -19.49 38.09 27.75
N VAL A 70 -18.94 39.27 27.50
CA VAL A 70 -18.85 40.38 28.47
C VAL A 70 -19.03 41.66 27.64
N VAL A 71 -20.25 42.22 27.69
CA VAL A 71 -20.59 43.57 28.21
C VAL A 71 -19.76 44.68 27.58
#